data_AF-G9ZTU5-F1
#
_entry.id   AF-G9ZTU5-F1
#
_cell.length_a   1.000
_cell.length_b   1.000
_cell.length_c   1.000
_cell.angle_alpha   90.00
_cell.angle_beta   90.00
_cell.angle_gamma   90.00
#
_symmetry.space_group_name_H-M   'P 1'
#
loop_
_entity.id
_entity.type
_entity.pdbx_description
1 polymer ?
#
loop_
_entity_poly.entity_id
_entity_poly.type
_entity_poly.pdbx_seq_one_letter_code
_entity_poly.pdbx_strand_id
1 'polypeptide(L)' 'MPMRVDRKEEELGLDKGEHGEEADYTVDMSNDVAAYQSDLNLYSKEFRGQLGSLQSPHDPGNNPH' A
#
# COMPACT_ATOMS: atom_id res chain seq x y z
N MET A 1 25.57 21.67 -14.16
CA MET A 1 25.62 20.20 -14.05
C MET A 1 24.22 19.68 -14.30
N PRO A 2 24.02 18.66 -15.15
CA PRO A 2 22.71 18.04 -15.33
C PRO A 2 22.27 17.35 -14.02
N MET A 3 20.97 17.39 -13.73
CA MET A 3 20.40 16.80 -12.51
C MET A 3 20.22 15.27 -12.59
N ARG A 4 20.39 14.67 -13.77
CA ARG A 4 20.19 13.23 -14.02
C ARG A 4 21.54 12.55 -14.27
N VAL A 5 21.72 11.38 -13.66
CA VAL A 5 22.90 10.53 -13.83
C VAL A 5 22.88 9.80 -15.17
N ASP A 6 24.03 9.21 -15.54
CA ASP A 6 24.11 8.43 -16.75
C ASP A 6 23.43 7.05 -16.59
N ARG A 7 23.24 6.38 -17.73
CA ARG A 7 22.53 5.10 -17.76
C ARG A 7 23.25 3.99 -16.98
N LYS A 8 24.59 3.99 -16.94
CA LYS A 8 25.36 2.95 -16.25
C LYS A 8 25.22 3.09 -14.74
N GLU A 9 25.21 4.33 -14.27
CA GLU A 9 25.04 4.67 -12.85
C GLU A 9 23.59 4.42 -12.39
N GLU A 10 22.60 4.70 -13.24
CA GLU A 10 21.20 4.34 -13.01
C GLU A 10 20.98 2.82 -12.92
N GLU A 11 21.62 2.02 -13.79
CA GLU A 11 21.54 0.56 -13.76
C GLU A 11 22.27 -0.07 -12.56
N LEU A 12 23.37 0.53 -12.10
CA LEU A 12 24.11 0.10 -10.91
C LEU A 12 23.35 0.41 -9.62
N GLY A 13 22.58 1.50 -9.61
CA GLY A 13 21.95 2.08 -8.43
C GLY A 13 22.92 3.00 -7.68
N LEU A 14 22.43 4.19 -7.31
CA LEU A 14 23.23 5.24 -6.65
C LEU A 14 23.80 4.77 -5.32
N ASP A 15 23.00 4.06 -4.53
CA ASP A 15 23.42 3.50 -3.24
C ASP A 15 24.67 2.62 -3.39
N LYS A 16 24.70 1.81 -4.45
CA LYS A 16 25.79 0.88 -4.73
C LYS A 16 26.97 1.53 -5.42
N GLY A 17 26.72 2.53 -6.28
CA GLY A 17 27.74 3.28 -7.00
C GLY A 17 28.50 4.29 -6.14
N GLU A 18 27.80 5.01 -5.25
CA GLU A 18 28.37 6.10 -4.45
C GLU A 18 28.74 5.67 -3.02
N HIS A 19 27.97 4.77 -2.43
CA HIS A 19 28.10 4.42 -1.01
C HIS A 19 28.57 2.98 -0.77
N GLY A 20 28.57 2.12 -1.81
CA GLY A 20 28.90 0.71 -1.66
C GLY A 20 27.91 -0.06 -0.77
N GLU A 21 26.75 0.54 -0.54
CA GLU A 21 25.68 0.03 0.31
C GLU A 21 24.55 -0.53 -0.57
N GLU A 22 23.81 -1.50 -0.04
CA GLU A 22 22.62 -2.05 -0.69
C GLU A 22 21.45 -1.82 0.26
N ALA A 23 20.51 -0.95 -0.16
CA ALA A 23 19.30 -0.72 0.60
C ALA A 23 18.39 -1.95 0.49
N ASP A 24 18.21 -2.66 1.61
CA ASP A 24 17.27 -3.79 1.69
C ASP A 24 15.84 -3.28 1.97
N TYR A 25 15.11 -2.99 0.89
CA TYR A 25 13.71 -2.58 0.96
C TYR A 25 12.74 -3.72 1.34
N THR A 26 13.21 -4.96 1.47
CA THR A 26 12.34 -6.11 1.77
C THR A 26 11.90 -6.15 3.23
N VAL A 27 12.67 -5.52 4.13
CA VAL A 27 12.34 -5.42 5.55
C VAL A 27 11.11 -4.52 5.77
N ASP A 28 11.08 -3.35 5.13
CA ASP A 28 9.95 -2.41 5.26
C ASP A 28 8.67 -2.99 4.65
N MET A 29 8.76 -3.64 3.48
CA MET A 29 7.60 -4.33 2.89
C MET A 29 7.04 -5.43 3.79
N SER A 30 7.90 -6.17 4.50
CA SER A 30 7.48 -7.24 5.41
C SER A 30 6.73 -6.67 6.62
N ASN A 31 7.20 -5.56 7.17
CA ASN A 31 6.56 -4.86 8.28
C ASN A 31 5.20 -4.27 7.87
N ASP A 32 5.13 -3.67 6.69
CA ASP A 32 3.89 -3.11 6.14
C ASP A 32 2.84 -4.19 5.94
N VAL A 33 3.21 -5.33 5.33
CA VAL A 33 2.30 -6.47 5.13
C VAL A 33 1.82 -7.03 6.47
N ALA A 34 2.70 -7.14 7.46
CA ALA A 34 2.33 -7.59 8.80
C ALA A 34 1.33 -6.64 9.48
N ALA A 35 1.54 -5.32 9.36
CA ALA A 35 0.64 -4.31 9.89
C ALA A 35 -0.74 -4.33 9.19
N TYR A 36 -0.77 -4.44 7.86
CA TYR A 36 -2.03 -4.59 7.11
C TYR A 36 -2.81 -5.84 7.53
N GLN A 37 -2.12 -6.97 7.76
CA GLN A 37 -2.77 -8.18 8.24
C GLN A 37 -3.29 -8.06 9.67
N SER A 38 -2.60 -7.31 10.56
CA SER A 38 -3.10 -7.07 11.91
C SER A 38 -4.36 -6.21 11.90
N ASP A 39 -4.40 -5.16 11.08
CA ASP A 39 -5.53 -4.25 11.00
C ASP A 39 -6.78 -4.92 10.41
N LEU A 40 -6.62 -5.74 9.37
CA LEU A 40 -7.72 -6.53 8.81
C LEU A 40 -8.32 -7.48 9.84
N ASN A 41 -7.48 -8.11 10.67
CA ASN A 41 -7.96 -9.00 11.73
C ASN A 41 -8.67 -8.21 12.84
N LEU A 42 -8.08 -7.10 13.29
CA LEU A 42 -8.59 -6.27 14.39
C LEU A 42 -9.94 -5.64 14.05
N TYR A 43 -10.08 -5.09 12.84
CA TYR A 43 -11.28 -4.35 12.41
C TYR A 43 -12.21 -5.17 11.49
N SER A 44 -12.01 -6.49 11.39
CA SER A 44 -12.79 -7.39 10.53
C SER A 44 -14.31 -7.23 10.66
N LYS A 45 -14.82 -6.94 11.86
CA LYS A 45 -16.25 -6.71 12.14
C LYS A 45 -16.76 -5.40 11.54
N GLU A 46 -15.97 -4.33 11.61
CA GLU A 46 -16.32 -3.01 11.08
C GLU A 46 -16.31 -3.04 9.55
N PHE A 47 -15.30 -3.67 8.94
CA PHE A 47 -15.26 -3.88 7.49
C PHE A 47 -16.46 -4.67 6.99
N ARG A 48 -16.87 -5.73 7.69
CA ARG A 48 -18.09 -6.49 7.33
C ARG A 48 -19.35 -5.62 7.43
N GLY A 49 -19.46 -4.76 8.44
CA GLY A 49 -20.58 -3.82 8.58
C GLY A 49 -20.63 -2.80 7.44
N GLN A 50 -19.49 -2.22 7.07
CA GLN A 50 -19.39 -1.26 5.97
C GLN A 50 -19.70 -1.91 4.61
N LEU A 51 -19.17 -3.10 4.33
CA LEU A 51 -19.43 -3.84 3.09
C LEU A 51 -20.86 -4.40 3.00
N GLY A 52 -21.49 -4.72 4.14
CA GLY A 52 -22.89 -5.14 4.18
C GLY A 52 -23.85 -4.07 3.65
N SER A 53 -23.49 -2.79 3.77
CA SER A 53 -24.27 -1.68 3.17
C SER A 53 -24.17 -1.62 1.65
N LEU A 54 -23.09 -2.13 1.04
CA LEU A 54 -22.95 -2.22 -0.42
C LEU A 54 -23.73 -3.38 -1.05
N GLN A 55 -24.03 -4.42 -0.27
CA GLN A 55 -24.74 -5.62 -0.74
C GLN A 55 -26.26 -5.50 -0.64
N SER A 56 -26.74 -4.49 0.08
CA SER A 56 -28.15 -4.11 0.02
C SER A 56 -28.34 -3.16 -1.16
N PRO A 57 -29.16 -3.51 -2.17
CA PRO A 57 -29.57 -2.54 -3.18
C PRO A 57 -30.19 -1.35 -2.45
N HIS A 58 -29.56 -0.19 -2.55
CA HIS A 58 -30.24 1.06 -2.21
C HIS A 58 -31.30 1.24 -3.29
N ASP A 59 -32.55 0.88 -2.99
CA ASP A 59 -33.71 1.25 -3.80
C ASP A 59 -34.10 2.69 -3.38
N PRO A 60 -33.81 3.72 -4.19
CA PRO A 60 -34.17 5.10 -3.86
C PRO A 60 -35.68 5.38 -3.99
N GLY A 61 -36.54 4.36 -4.07
CA GLY A 61 -37.94 4.49 -4.50
C GLY A 61 -39.05 4.40 -3.45
N ASN A 62 -38.80 4.11 -2.17
CA ASN A 62 -39.90 3.85 -1.22
C ASN A 62 -39.96 4.85 -0.04
N ASN A 63 -40.59 6.00 -0.28
CA ASN A 63 -41.11 6.89 0.78
C ASN A 63 -42.58 6.53 1.06
N PRO A 64 -42.93 5.94 2.21
CA PRO A 64 -44.30 5.97 2.68
C PRO A 64 -44.55 7.33 3.35
N HIS A 65 -45.56 8.04 2.83
CA HIS A 65 -46.21 9.16 3.51
C HIS A 65 -46.89 8.72 4.81
#